data_AF-A0A1C6FIS5-F1
#
_entry.id   AF-A0A1C6FIS5-F1
#
_cell.length_a   1.000
_cell.length_b   1.000
_cell.length_c   1.000
_cell.angle_alpha   90.00
_cell.angle_beta   90.00
_cell.angle_gamma   90.00
#
_symmetry.space_group_name_H-M   'P 1'
#
loop_
_entity.id
_entity.type
_entity.pdbx_description
1 polymer ?
#
loop_
_entity_poly.entity_id
_entity_poly.type
_entity_poly.pdbx_seq_one_letter_code
_entity_poly.pdbx_strand_id
1 'polypeptide(L)'
;MLTPMDIHNKEFKRGFRGYSEEDVDAFMESIAADYEKVYREYCELKERCDKLQDKLTQYEKMESTMNSTLMLAQQTAENVKVTARKEAELILQEASNKKKQMLNETTMSLQSSQQELDKVVAQTRAFREKCRAILTSQLRLLDDMALDSKKDDDAAVKPVEEPPAEDAKAEE
;
A
#
# COMPACT_ATOMS: atom_id res chain seq x y z
N MET A 1 -33.99 19.18 -64.73
CA MET A 1 -33.47 20.46 -65.27
C MET A 1 -33.19 20.25 -66.74
N LEU A 2 -33.43 21.26 -67.57
CA LEU A 2 -33.00 21.26 -68.96
C LEU A 2 -31.47 21.27 -69.00
N THR A 3 -30.90 20.51 -69.92
CA THR A 3 -29.47 20.56 -70.24
C THR A 3 -29.23 21.59 -71.35
N PRO A 4 -27.99 22.09 -71.52
CA PRO A 4 -27.65 22.93 -72.68
C PRO A 4 -28.04 22.27 -74.01
N MET A 5 -27.95 20.94 -74.09
CA MET A 5 -28.35 20.16 -75.26
C MET A 5 -29.87 20.16 -75.49
N ASP A 6 -30.67 20.20 -74.42
CA ASP A 6 -32.12 20.30 -74.52
C ASP A 6 -32.58 21.69 -75.02
N ILE A 7 -31.77 22.72 -74.78
CA ILE A 7 -31.98 24.09 -75.32
C ILE A 7 -31.65 24.11 -76.81
N HIS A 8 -30.54 23.48 -77.21
CA HIS A 8 -30.11 23.42 -78.60
C HIS A 8 -31.05 22.59 -79.49
N ASN A 9 -31.58 21.48 -78.97
CA ASN A 9 -32.47 20.59 -79.71
C ASN A 9 -33.95 21.03 -79.66
N LYS A 10 -34.25 22.25 -79.20
CA LYS A 10 -35.62 22.70 -78.99
C LYS A 10 -36.25 23.19 -80.29
N GLU A 11 -37.18 22.40 -80.83
CA GLU A 11 -37.99 22.83 -81.97
C GLU A 11 -39.22 23.63 -81.54
N PHE A 12 -39.49 24.74 -82.25
CA PHE A 12 -40.66 25.58 -82.07
C PHE A 12 -41.71 25.34 -83.17
N LYS A 13 -43.00 25.42 -82.82
CA LYS A 13 -44.10 25.28 -83.79
C LYS A 13 -44.26 26.58 -84.58
N ARG A 14 -44.41 26.47 -85.91
CA ARG A 14 -44.70 27.60 -86.80
C ARG A 14 -46.15 28.07 -86.66
N GLY A 15 -46.38 29.38 -86.64
CA GLY A 15 -47.71 30.01 -86.57
C GLY A 15 -47.80 31.26 -87.43
N PHE A 16 -49.01 31.63 -87.86
CA PHE A 16 -49.23 32.82 -88.69
C PHE A 16 -48.96 34.09 -87.85
N ARG A 17 -47.93 34.88 -88.21
CA ARG A 17 -47.30 35.99 -87.43
C ARG A 17 -46.46 35.57 -86.21
N GLY A 18 -45.46 34.70 -86.42
CA GLY A 18 -44.43 34.37 -85.41
C GLY A 18 -43.19 35.28 -85.44
N TYR A 19 -42.29 35.06 -84.49
CA TYR A 19 -40.94 35.65 -84.50
C TYR A 19 -40.12 35.11 -85.68
N SER A 20 -39.10 35.88 -86.11
CA SER A 20 -38.16 35.45 -87.14
C SER A 20 -37.37 34.24 -86.64
N GLU A 21 -37.29 33.17 -87.46
CA GLU A 21 -36.57 31.94 -87.10
C GLU A 21 -35.07 32.23 -86.92
N GLU A 22 -34.46 33.02 -87.80
CA GLU A 22 -33.03 33.38 -87.71
C GLU A 22 -32.68 34.16 -86.43
N ASP A 23 -33.52 35.12 -86.03
CA ASP A 23 -33.28 35.90 -84.81
C ASP A 23 -33.46 35.04 -83.54
N VAL A 24 -34.44 34.12 -83.57
CA VAL A 24 -34.68 33.19 -82.46
C VAL A 24 -33.54 32.19 -82.34
N ASP A 25 -33.05 31.64 -83.45
CA ASP A 25 -31.95 30.68 -83.45
C ASP A 25 -30.65 31.32 -82.94
N ALA A 26 -30.30 32.53 -83.41
CA ALA A 26 -29.14 33.28 -82.93
C ALA A 26 -29.21 33.59 -81.42
N PHE A 27 -30.40 33.94 -80.92
CA PHE A 27 -30.61 34.17 -79.49
C PHE A 27 -30.55 32.87 -78.67
N MET A 28 -31.12 31.78 -79.19
CA MET A 28 -31.08 30.46 -78.54
C MET A 28 -29.65 29.92 -78.46
N GLU A 29 -28.80 30.18 -79.45
CA GLU A 29 -27.39 29.79 -79.43
C GLU A 29 -26.61 30.58 -78.36
N SER A 30 -26.86 31.89 -78.23
CA SER A 30 -26.32 32.70 -77.13
C SER A 30 -26.77 32.18 -75.75
N ILE A 31 -28.05 31.86 -75.59
CA ILE A 31 -28.59 31.31 -74.35
C ILE A 31 -27.95 29.95 -74.05
N ALA A 32 -27.84 29.07 -75.04
CA ALA A 32 -27.27 27.75 -74.85
C ALA A 32 -25.81 27.85 -74.38
N ALA A 33 -25.01 28.75 -74.97
CA ALA A 33 -23.62 28.98 -74.58
C ALA A 33 -23.47 29.51 -73.14
N ASP A 34 -24.28 30.50 -72.76
CA ASP A 34 -24.25 31.05 -71.40
C ASP A 34 -24.79 30.05 -70.37
N TYR A 35 -25.83 29.29 -70.73
CA TYR A 35 -26.38 28.25 -69.88
C TYR A 35 -25.39 27.10 -69.69
N GLU A 36 -24.61 26.74 -70.72
CA GLU A 36 -23.54 25.74 -70.60
C GLU A 36 -22.47 26.16 -69.58
N LYS A 37 -22.03 27.43 -69.62
CA LYS A 37 -21.08 27.95 -68.63
C LYS A 37 -21.63 27.85 -67.20
N VAL A 38 -22.85 28.35 -66.99
CA VAL A 38 -23.49 28.32 -65.67
C VAL A 38 -23.72 26.87 -65.20
N TYR A 39 -24.11 25.97 -66.11
CA TYR A 39 -24.32 24.57 -65.78
C TYR A 39 -23.01 23.87 -65.38
N ARG A 40 -21.91 24.16 -66.08
CA ARG A 40 -20.58 23.64 -65.74
C ARG A 40 -20.12 24.12 -64.37
N GLU A 41 -20.24 25.42 -64.09
CA GLU A 41 -19.92 25.98 -62.78
C GLU A 41 -20.79 25.39 -61.67
N TYR A 42 -22.09 25.18 -61.93
CA TYR A 42 -22.99 24.52 -60.99
C TYR A 42 -22.54 23.09 -60.68
N CYS A 43 -22.17 22.30 -61.70
CA CYS A 43 -21.66 20.95 -61.52
C CYS A 43 -20.37 20.93 -60.68
N GLU A 44 -19.41 21.82 -60.99
CA GLU A 44 -18.17 21.93 -60.22
C GLU A 44 -18.40 22.36 -58.76
N LEU A 45 -19.30 23.32 -58.55
CA LEU A 45 -19.62 23.81 -57.22
C LEU A 45 -20.35 22.73 -56.41
N LYS A 46 -21.27 22.01 -57.03
CA LYS A 46 -21.97 20.87 -56.41
C LYS A 46 -20.98 19.78 -56.01
N GLU A 47 -20.06 19.40 -56.89
CA GLU A 47 -19.03 18.41 -56.58
C GLU A 47 -18.11 18.87 -55.44
N ARG A 48 -17.76 20.16 -55.38
CA ARG A 48 -17.02 20.74 -54.24
C ARG A 48 -17.82 20.67 -52.95
N CYS A 49 -19.11 21.02 -52.97
CA CYS A 49 -19.99 20.93 -51.81
C CYS A 49 -20.09 19.50 -51.29
N ASP A 50 -20.31 18.53 -52.18
CA ASP A 50 -20.41 17.11 -51.81
C ASP A 50 -19.09 16.64 -51.15
N LYS A 51 -17.93 16.97 -51.73
CA LYS A 51 -16.61 16.66 -51.15
C LYS A 51 -16.38 17.32 -49.78
N LEU A 52 -16.84 18.56 -49.59
CA LEU A 52 -16.72 19.26 -48.31
C LEU A 52 -17.63 18.63 -47.26
N GLN A 53 -18.83 18.22 -47.65
CA GLN A 53 -19.79 17.58 -46.76
C GLN A 53 -19.31 16.20 -46.30
N ASP A 54 -18.68 15.43 -47.19
CA ASP A 54 -18.05 14.15 -46.85
C ASP A 54 -16.92 14.33 -45.82
N LYS A 55 -16.06 15.34 -46.03
CA LYS A 55 -14.99 15.68 -45.07
C LYS A 55 -15.54 16.12 -43.73
N LEU A 56 -16.60 16.94 -43.73
CA LEU A 56 -17.23 17.41 -42.49
C LEU A 56 -17.79 16.23 -41.68
N THR A 57 -18.50 15.32 -42.35
CA THR A 57 -19.02 14.09 -41.72
C THR A 57 -17.89 13.22 -41.15
N GLN A 58 -16.75 13.14 -41.86
CA GLN A 58 -15.57 12.43 -41.37
C GLN A 58 -14.97 13.10 -40.12
N TYR A 59 -14.89 14.43 -40.10
CA TYR A 59 -14.40 15.18 -38.95
C TYR A 59 -15.32 15.04 -37.74
N GLU A 60 -16.64 15.12 -37.92
CA GLU A 60 -17.61 14.92 -36.84
C GLU A 60 -17.48 13.52 -36.22
N LYS A 61 -17.30 12.49 -37.06
CA LYS A 61 -17.08 11.12 -36.59
C LYS A 61 -15.76 10.98 -35.82
N MET A 62 -14.71 11.64 -36.29
CA MET A 62 -13.41 11.64 -35.63
C MET A 62 -13.47 12.38 -34.29
N GLU A 63 -14.13 13.53 -34.23
CA GLU A 63 -14.36 14.30 -33.01
C GLU A 63 -15.15 13.47 -31.98
N SER A 64 -16.23 12.82 -32.40
CA SER A 64 -17.04 11.94 -31.53
C SER A 64 -16.21 10.78 -30.95
N THR A 65 -15.37 10.16 -31.78
CA THR A 65 -14.47 9.08 -31.35
C THR A 65 -13.41 9.60 -30.38
N MET A 66 -12.84 10.77 -30.65
CA MET A 66 -11.83 11.40 -29.81
C MET A 66 -12.43 11.79 -28.45
N ASN A 67 -13.63 12.38 -28.42
CA ASN A 67 -14.32 12.74 -27.18
C ASN A 67 -14.64 11.48 -26.35
N SER A 68 -15.15 10.42 -26.99
CA SER A 68 -15.41 9.13 -26.33
C SER A 68 -14.14 8.53 -25.73
N THR A 69 -13.02 8.63 -26.44
CA THR A 69 -11.71 8.13 -25.99
C THR A 69 -11.17 8.97 -24.83
N LEU A 70 -11.34 10.30 -24.87
CA LEU A 70 -10.97 11.20 -23.77
C LEU A 70 -11.79 10.91 -22.51
N MET A 71 -13.10 10.69 -22.64
CA MET A 71 -13.94 10.29 -21.51
C MET A 71 -13.51 8.94 -20.93
N LEU A 72 -13.22 7.96 -21.78
CA LEU A 72 -12.74 6.65 -21.34
C LEU A 72 -11.39 6.76 -20.62
N ALA A 73 -10.46 7.56 -21.14
CA ALA A 73 -9.17 7.82 -20.51
C ALA A 73 -9.34 8.49 -19.14
N GLN A 74 -10.22 9.49 -19.04
CA GLN A 74 -10.52 10.16 -17.78
C GLN A 74 -11.15 9.20 -16.76
N GLN A 75 -12.13 8.40 -17.18
CA GLN A 75 -12.77 7.41 -16.31
C GLN A 75 -11.76 6.35 -15.85
N THR A 76 -10.88 5.89 -16.74
CA THR A 76 -9.82 4.94 -16.40
C THR A 76 -8.83 5.54 -15.41
N ALA A 77 -8.40 6.78 -15.61
CA ALA A 77 -7.51 7.48 -14.69
C ALA A 77 -8.13 7.63 -13.30
N GLU A 78 -9.40 8.01 -13.22
CA GLU A 78 -10.09 8.13 -11.92
C GLU A 78 -10.28 6.76 -11.26
N ASN A 79 -10.62 5.72 -12.02
CA ASN A 79 -10.71 4.36 -11.50
C ASN A 79 -9.37 3.87 -10.95
N VAL A 80 -8.26 4.09 -11.67
CA VAL A 80 -6.91 3.73 -11.20
C VAL A 80 -6.59 4.45 -9.89
N LYS A 81 -6.92 5.73 -9.78
CA LYS A 81 -6.71 6.53 -8.57
C LYS A 81 -7.54 6.03 -7.39
N VAL A 82 -8.81 5.68 -7.61
CA VAL A 82 -9.69 5.13 -6.57
C VAL A 82 -9.19 3.76 -6.11
N THR A 83 -8.81 2.89 -7.05
CA THR A 83 -8.27 1.55 -6.73
C THR A 83 -6.96 1.65 -5.95
N ALA A 84 -6.01 2.48 -6.40
CA ALA A 84 -4.75 2.69 -5.71
C ALA A 84 -4.95 3.24 -4.28
N ARG A 85 -5.93 4.12 -4.07
CA ARG A 85 -6.29 4.60 -2.72
C ARG A 85 -6.83 3.49 -1.83
N LYS A 86 -7.72 2.64 -2.35
CA LYS A 86 -8.26 1.49 -1.60
C LYS A 86 -7.17 0.48 -1.26
N GLU A 87 -6.28 0.17 -2.21
CA GLU A 87 -5.15 -0.72 -1.97
C GLU A 87 -4.20 -0.16 -0.91
N ALA A 88 -3.89 1.14 -0.99
CA ALA A 88 -3.07 1.80 0.03
C ALA A 88 -3.71 1.74 1.43
N GLU A 89 -5.03 1.94 1.53
CA GLU A 89 -5.76 1.84 2.79
C GLU A 89 -5.73 0.41 3.36
N LEU A 90 -5.91 -0.61 2.51
CA LEU A 90 -5.79 -2.01 2.91
C LEU A 90 -4.39 -2.35 3.40
N ILE A 91 -3.34 -1.89 2.70
CA ILE A 91 -1.95 -2.10 3.12
C ILE A 91 -1.69 -1.46 4.48
N LEU A 92 -2.17 -0.22 4.70
CA LEU A 92 -2.02 0.46 5.99
C LEU A 92 -2.77 -0.28 7.11
N GLN A 93 -3.96 -0.79 6.83
CA GLN A 93 -4.76 -1.54 7.78
C GLN A 93 -4.08 -2.88 8.14
N GLU A 94 -3.58 -3.62 7.16
CA GLU A 94 -2.82 -4.85 7.38
C GLU A 94 -1.53 -4.61 8.16
N ALA A 95 -0.78 -3.56 7.81
CA ALA A 95 0.44 -3.20 8.52
C ALA A 95 0.16 -2.83 9.98
N SER A 96 -0.93 -2.10 10.24
CA SER A 96 -1.38 -1.76 11.60
C SER A 96 -1.78 -3.01 12.39
N ASN A 97 -2.49 -3.94 11.78
CA ASN A 97 -2.88 -5.19 12.42
C ASN A 97 -1.67 -6.08 12.73
N LYS A 98 -0.75 -6.25 11.78
CA LYS A 98 0.52 -6.98 11.98
C LYS A 98 1.35 -6.34 13.09
N LYS A 99 1.47 -5.02 13.10
CA LYS A 99 2.16 -4.29 14.18
C LYS A 99 1.54 -4.58 15.55
N LYS A 100 0.21 -4.55 15.66
CA LYS A 100 -0.49 -4.86 16.92
C LYS A 100 -0.25 -6.31 17.36
N GLN A 101 -0.30 -7.26 16.43
CA GLN A 101 0.01 -8.67 16.72
C GLN A 101 1.43 -8.83 17.24
N MET A 102 2.42 -8.27 16.55
CA MET A 102 3.82 -8.32 16.97
C MET A 102 4.05 -7.68 18.35
N LEU A 103 3.41 -6.55 18.64
CA LEU A 103 3.50 -5.90 19.95
C LEU A 103 2.90 -6.78 21.05
N ASN A 104 1.75 -7.40 20.80
CA ASN A 104 1.12 -8.30 21.76
C ASN A 104 1.99 -9.54 22.01
N GLU A 105 2.52 -10.16 20.95
CA GLU A 105 3.44 -11.30 21.05
C GLU A 105 4.70 -10.94 21.84
N THR A 106 5.33 -9.81 21.51
CA THR A 106 6.54 -9.34 22.22
C THR A 106 6.24 -9.05 23.68
N THR A 107 5.10 -8.46 23.99
CA THR A 107 4.68 -8.17 25.37
C THR A 107 4.46 -9.46 26.17
N MET A 108 3.80 -10.45 25.56
CA MET A 108 3.58 -11.76 26.19
C MET A 108 4.90 -12.50 26.43
N SER A 109 5.82 -12.50 25.45
CA SER A 109 7.15 -13.09 25.61
C SER A 109 8.00 -12.37 26.65
N LEU A 110 7.91 -11.04 26.73
CA LEU A 110 8.59 -10.26 27.77
C LEU A 110 8.06 -10.62 29.15
N GLN A 111 6.74 -10.73 29.30
CA GLN A 111 6.11 -11.11 30.55
C GLN A 111 6.48 -12.54 30.96
N SER A 112 6.49 -13.50 30.03
CA SER A 112 6.90 -14.87 30.34
C SER A 112 8.38 -14.95 30.71
N SER A 113 9.25 -14.22 30.00
CA SER A 113 10.68 -14.15 30.32
C SER A 113 10.92 -13.51 31.70
N GLN A 114 10.17 -12.47 32.06
CA GLN A 114 10.22 -11.88 33.40
C GLN A 114 9.80 -12.87 34.48
N GLN A 115 8.71 -13.62 34.25
CA GLN A 115 8.26 -14.67 35.18
C GLN A 115 9.29 -15.80 35.34
N GLU A 116 9.97 -16.19 34.27
CA GLU A 116 11.06 -17.16 34.33
C GLU A 116 12.26 -16.63 35.12
N LEU A 117 12.64 -15.37 34.91
CA LEU A 117 13.69 -14.71 35.67
C LEU A 117 13.36 -14.68 37.16
N ASP A 118 12.14 -14.29 37.53
CA ASP A 118 11.68 -14.25 38.92
C ASP A 118 11.70 -15.64 39.56
N LYS A 119 11.31 -16.69 38.81
CA LYS A 119 11.41 -18.09 39.28
C LYS A 119 12.85 -18.51 39.54
N VAL A 120 13.78 -18.20 38.63
CA VAL A 120 15.20 -18.54 38.79
C VAL A 120 15.78 -17.81 39.99
N VAL A 121 15.50 -16.51 40.15
CA VAL A 121 15.94 -15.73 41.31
C VAL A 121 15.41 -16.33 42.62
N ALA A 122 14.13 -16.72 42.67
CA ALA A 122 13.54 -17.36 43.83
C ALA A 122 14.19 -18.73 44.14
N GLN A 123 14.46 -19.54 43.11
CA GLN A 123 15.16 -20.82 43.25
C GLN A 123 16.59 -20.64 43.75
N THR A 124 17.35 -19.68 43.21
CA THR A 124 18.70 -19.35 43.68
C THR A 124 18.69 -18.90 45.14
N ARG A 125 17.73 -18.05 45.53
CA ARG A 125 17.57 -17.61 46.93
C ARG A 125 17.26 -18.79 47.86
N ALA A 126 16.33 -19.65 47.47
CA ALA A 126 15.97 -20.84 48.24
C ALA A 126 17.15 -21.82 48.38
N PHE A 127 17.92 -22.03 47.30
CA PHE A 127 19.13 -22.84 47.34
C PHE A 127 20.18 -22.26 48.28
N ARG A 128 20.42 -20.95 48.22
CA ARG A 128 21.35 -20.25 49.12
C ARG A 128 20.97 -20.42 50.59
N GLU A 129 19.68 -20.27 50.94
CA GLU A 129 19.22 -20.47 52.32
C GLU A 129 19.33 -21.94 52.76
N LYS A 130 19.05 -22.91 51.86
CA LYS A 130 19.28 -24.33 52.14
C LYS A 130 20.75 -24.63 52.43
N CYS A 131 21.68 -24.13 51.61
CA CYS A 131 23.11 -24.30 51.84
C CYS A 131 23.55 -23.68 53.16
N ARG A 132 23.08 -22.45 53.48
CA ARG A 132 23.36 -21.80 54.76
C ARG A 132 22.84 -22.64 55.93
N ALA A 133 21.60 -23.13 55.87
CA ALA A 133 21.01 -23.95 56.93
C ALA A 133 21.81 -25.23 57.16
N ILE A 134 22.23 -25.92 56.09
CA ILE A 134 23.08 -27.11 56.17
C ILE A 134 24.40 -26.76 56.85
N LEU A 135 25.12 -25.72 56.40
CA LEU A 135 26.39 -25.32 56.98
C LEU A 135 26.28 -24.91 58.45
N THR A 136 25.26 -24.14 58.82
CA THR A 136 24.99 -23.77 60.22
C THR A 136 24.68 -25.00 61.07
N SER A 137 23.92 -25.97 60.54
CA SER A 137 23.65 -27.22 61.26
C SER A 137 24.91 -28.05 61.50
N GLN A 138 25.82 -28.11 60.52
CA GLN A 138 27.08 -28.83 60.63
C GLN A 138 28.04 -28.13 61.60
N LEU A 139 28.10 -26.79 61.57
CA LEU A 139 28.87 -26.01 62.56
C LEU A 139 28.35 -26.25 63.97
N ARG A 140 27.02 -26.24 64.18
CA ARG A 140 26.44 -26.53 65.48
C ARG A 140 26.78 -27.93 65.99
N LEU A 141 26.76 -28.94 65.11
CA LEU A 141 27.20 -30.30 65.48
C LEU A 141 28.67 -30.34 65.91
N LEU A 142 29.55 -29.58 65.24
CA LEU A 142 30.96 -29.46 65.63
C LEU A 142 31.13 -28.73 66.97
N ASP A 143 30.39 -27.65 67.19
CA ASP A 143 30.42 -26.93 68.47
C ASP A 143 29.91 -27.81 69.61
N ASP A 144 28.83 -28.58 69.41
CA ASP A 144 28.31 -29.53 70.40
C ASP A 144 29.35 -30.64 70.71
N MET A 145 30.02 -31.19 69.69
CA MET A 145 31.12 -32.16 69.87
C MET A 145 32.32 -31.57 70.62
N ALA A 146 32.66 -30.31 70.38
CA ALA A 146 33.74 -29.60 71.08
C ALA A 146 33.38 -29.23 72.54
N LEU A 147 32.08 -29.08 72.85
CA LEU A 147 31.60 -28.87 74.21
C LEU A 147 31.60 -30.17 75.01
N ASP A 148 31.31 -31.30 74.39
CA ASP A 148 31.43 -32.61 75.05
C ASP A 148 32.90 -32.98 75.31
N SER A 149 33.85 -32.64 74.42
CA SER A 149 35.28 -32.83 74.71
C SER A 149 35.81 -31.92 75.83
N LYS A 150 35.28 -30.69 75.98
CA LYS A 150 35.63 -29.80 77.11
C LYS A 150 35.09 -30.24 78.46
N LYS A 151 33.98 -30.99 78.51
CA LYS A 151 33.47 -31.57 79.77
C LYS A 151 34.38 -32.67 80.31
N ASP A 152 35.11 -33.36 79.44
CA ASP A 152 36.10 -34.36 79.86
C ASP A 152 37.39 -33.72 80.38
N ASP A 153 37.79 -32.55 79.86
CA ASP A 153 38.98 -31.82 80.31
C ASP A 153 38.78 -31.07 81.65
N ASP A 154 37.58 -30.58 81.96
CA ASP A 154 37.28 -29.88 83.23
C ASP A 154 37.13 -30.83 84.44
N ALA A 155 37.13 -32.16 84.20
CA ALA A 155 37.21 -33.17 85.25
C ALA A 155 38.65 -33.48 85.71
N ALA A 156 39.67 -32.92 85.04
CA ALA A 156 41.06 -33.30 85.22
C ALA A 156 41.99 -32.17 85.71
N VAL A 157 41.55 -31.32 86.64
CA VAL A 157 42.50 -30.50 87.44
C VAL A 157 42.09 -30.48 88.92
N LYS A 158 42.66 -31.42 89.69
CA LYS A 158 42.88 -31.22 91.14
C LYS A 158 44.35 -30.78 91.32
N PRO A 159 44.64 -29.76 92.14
CA PRO A 159 46.01 -29.34 92.40
C PRO A 159 46.78 -30.43 93.17
N VAL A 160 48.03 -30.65 92.78
CA VAL A 160 49.02 -31.45 93.53
C VAL A 160 49.54 -30.58 94.69
N GLU A 161 49.28 -30.97 95.93
CA GLU A 161 49.98 -30.43 97.11
C GLU A 161 51.32 -31.15 97.27
N GLU A 162 52.42 -30.42 97.12
CA GLU A 162 53.77 -30.81 97.54
C GLU A 162 53.93 -30.70 99.07
N PRO A 163 54.72 -31.58 99.70
CA PRO A 163 54.85 -31.65 101.15
C PRO A 163 55.80 -30.58 101.69
N PRO A 164 55.58 -30.04 102.91
CA PRO A 164 56.59 -29.23 103.57
C PRO A 164 57.59 -30.12 104.32
N ALA A 165 58.88 -29.81 104.12
CA ALA A 165 59.99 -30.36 104.87
C ALA A 165 59.97 -29.87 106.34
N GLU A 166 60.33 -30.78 107.26
CA GLU A 166 60.66 -30.48 108.65
C GLU A 166 61.86 -29.53 108.75
N ASP A 167 61.81 -28.59 109.70
CA ASP A 167 63.00 -28.32 110.51
C ASP A 167 62.62 -27.77 111.91
N ALA A 168 63.10 -28.50 112.92
CA ALA A 168 63.63 -28.08 114.23
C ALA A 168 62.76 -27.38 115.31
N LYS A 169 62.56 -28.16 116.40
CA LYS A 169 62.86 -27.89 117.83
C LYS A 169 62.14 -26.75 118.60
N ALA A 170 61.50 -27.09 119.73
CA ALA A 170 62.02 -26.91 121.11
C ALA A 170 60.90 -26.94 122.18
N GLU A 171 61.23 -27.55 123.33
CA GLU A 171 60.71 -27.34 124.71
C GLU A 171 59.21 -27.67 124.98
N GLU A 172 58.81 -28.40 126.02
CA GLU A 172 59.36 -28.72 127.36
C GLU A 172 58.77 -30.07 127.85
#